data_AF-A0ABD1GC42-F1
#
_entry.id   AF-A0ABD1GC42-F1
#
_cell.length_a   1.000
_cell.length_b   1.000
_cell.length_c   1.000
_cell.angle_alpha   90.00
_cell.angle_beta   90.00
_cell.angle_gamma   90.00
#
_symmetry.space_group_name_H-M   'P 1'
#
loop_
_entity.id
_entity.type
_entity.pdbx_description
1 polymer ?
#
loop_
_entity_poly.entity_id
_entity_poly.type
_entity_poly.pdbx_seq_one_letter_code
_entity_poly.pdbx_strand_id
1 'polypeptide(L)'
;MATAPTRREVLSLFRSLMRTAREFTDYNIREYTKRRTVDAFRHNRKLSDPAEVAAAFADGKSQLGVAKRQAVPLAIYQDSMKEIKNMEIDAFRQKDDRMILLASF
;
A
#
# COMPACT_ATOMS: atom_id res chain seq x y z
N MET A 1 29.52 -13.67 -2.26
CA MET A 1 29.39 -12.54 -3.20
C MET A 1 27.94 -12.44 -3.62
N ALA A 2 27.36 -11.25 -3.72
CA ALA A 2 25.97 -11.12 -4.14
C ALA A 2 25.85 -11.54 -5.62
N THR A 3 25.09 -12.59 -5.89
CA THR A 3 24.86 -13.07 -7.25
C THR A 3 23.99 -12.06 -8.01
N ALA A 4 24.42 -11.67 -9.20
CA ALA A 4 23.63 -10.78 -10.03
C ALA A 4 22.29 -11.45 -10.42
N PRO A 5 21.17 -10.72 -10.34
CA PRO A 5 19.86 -11.25 -10.71
C PRO A 5 19.79 -11.55 -12.20
N THR A 6 19.03 -12.57 -12.55
CA THR A 6 18.71 -12.89 -13.94
C THR A 6 17.76 -11.87 -14.55
N ARG A 7 17.77 -11.75 -15.89
CA ARG A 7 16.82 -10.90 -16.62
C ARG A 7 15.35 -11.19 -16.26
N ARG A 8 15.03 -12.46 -16.00
CA ARG A 8 13.66 -12.89 -15.62
C ARG A 8 13.26 -12.31 -14.26
N GLU A 9 14.17 -12.35 -13.29
CA GLU A 9 13.94 -11.80 -11.94
C GLU A 9 13.76 -10.28 -11.98
N VAL A 10 14.60 -9.57 -12.73
CA VAL A 10 14.49 -8.12 -12.92
C VAL A 10 13.13 -7.75 -13.53
N LEU A 11 12.70 -8.44 -14.58
CA LEU A 11 11.40 -8.21 -15.20
C LEU A 11 10.22 -8.60 -14.28
N SER A 12 10.40 -9.61 -13.43
CA SER A 12 9.40 -10.00 -12.43
C SER A 12 9.23 -8.90 -11.37
N LEU A 13 10.34 -8.34 -10.90
CA LEU A 13 10.35 -7.22 -9.96
C LEU A 13 9.64 -5.99 -10.55
N PHE A 14 9.98 -5.62 -11.79
CA PHE A 14 9.32 -4.51 -12.50
C PHE A 14 7.81 -4.68 -12.56
N ARG A 15 7.33 -5.85 -13.01
CA ARG A 15 5.89 -6.13 -13.09
C ARG A 15 5.22 -6.11 -11.73
N SER A 16 5.91 -6.56 -10.69
CA SER A 16 5.38 -6.56 -9.32
C SER A 16 5.22 -5.14 -8.79
N LEU A 17 6.21 -4.27 -8.99
CA LEU A 17 6.11 -2.84 -8.67
C LEU A 17 4.96 -2.17 -9.43
N MET A 18 4.81 -2.45 -10.73
CA MET A 18 3.73 -1.88 -11.54
C MET A 18 2.34 -2.39 -11.14
N ARG A 19 2.22 -3.63 -10.64
CA ARG A 19 0.96 -4.16 -10.08
C ARG A 19 0.63 -3.48 -8.76
N THR A 20 1.57 -3.43 -7.83
CA THR A 20 1.39 -2.74 -6.55
C THR A 20 1.08 -1.26 -6.74
N ALA A 21 1.67 -0.60 -7.74
CA ALA A 21 1.32 0.78 -8.08
C ALA A 21 -0.18 0.96 -8.40
N ARG A 22 -0.84 -0.04 -9.00
CA ARG A 22 -2.28 0.00 -9.32
C ARG A 22 -3.18 -0.22 -8.11
N GLU A 23 -2.65 -0.78 -7.02
CA GLU A 23 -3.39 -1.03 -5.78
C GLU A 23 -3.61 0.27 -4.98
N PHE A 24 -2.79 1.30 -5.21
CA PHE A 24 -3.02 2.62 -4.61
C PHE A 24 -4.32 3.26 -5.14
N THR A 25 -5.19 3.62 -4.21
CA THR A 25 -6.46 4.33 -4.50
C THR A 25 -6.22 5.77 -4.96
N ASP A 26 -5.30 6.48 -4.28
CA ASP A 26 -4.90 7.83 -4.64
C ASP A 26 -4.23 7.87 -6.01
N TYR A 27 -4.73 8.74 -6.89
CA TYR A 27 -4.25 8.89 -8.25
C TYR A 27 -2.79 9.37 -8.31
N ASN A 28 -2.45 10.38 -7.51
CA ASN A 28 -1.12 10.99 -7.52
C ASN A 28 -0.07 9.98 -7.06
N ILE A 29 -0.38 9.22 -6.00
CA ILE A 29 0.52 8.17 -5.50
C ILE A 29 0.67 7.05 -6.53
N ARG A 30 -0.44 6.61 -7.14
CA ARG A 30 -0.43 5.58 -8.19
C ARG A 30 0.44 6.00 -9.39
N GLU A 31 0.21 7.19 -9.94
CA GLU A 31 0.97 7.66 -11.10
C GLU A 31 2.42 8.00 -10.77
N TYR A 32 2.69 8.59 -9.60
CA TYR A 32 4.05 8.80 -9.12
C TYR A 32 4.82 7.48 -9.02
N THR A 33 4.22 6.46 -8.39
CA THR A 33 4.86 5.15 -8.20
C THR A 33 5.16 4.47 -9.54
N LYS A 34 4.24 4.53 -10.50
CA LYS A 34 4.46 4.04 -11.87
C LYS A 34 5.62 4.77 -12.54
N ARG A 35 5.60 6.10 -12.55
CA ARG A 35 6.64 6.93 -13.17
C ARG A 35 8.00 6.66 -12.54
N ARG A 36 8.10 6.71 -11.22
CA ARG A 36 9.33 6.44 -10.46
C ARG A 36 9.90 5.06 -10.75
N THR A 37 9.03 4.04 -10.87
CA THR A 37 9.43 2.68 -11.25
C THR A 37 10.01 2.66 -12.66
N VAL A 38 9.30 3.22 -13.65
CA VAL A 38 9.78 3.26 -15.05
C VAL A 38 11.10 4.01 -15.17
N ASP A 39 11.21 5.17 -14.52
CA ASP A 39 12.41 6.00 -14.55
C ASP A 39 13.61 5.28 -13.92
N ALA A 40 13.41 4.60 -12.78
CA ALA A 40 14.46 3.81 -12.12
C ALA A 40 15.03 2.72 -13.04
N PHE A 41 14.14 1.94 -13.68
CA PHE A 41 14.55 0.84 -14.55
C PHE A 41 15.21 1.34 -15.84
N ARG A 42 14.79 2.50 -16.35
CA ARG A 42 15.44 3.15 -17.50
C ARG A 42 16.83 3.67 -17.14
N HIS A 43 16.97 4.31 -15.98
CA HIS A 43 18.25 4.81 -15.50
C HIS A 43 19.25 3.67 -15.28
N ASN A 44 18.79 2.58 -14.63
CA ASN A 44 19.63 1.42 -14.32
C ASN A 44 19.88 0.48 -15.50
N ARG A 45 19.32 0.75 -16.69
CA ARG A 45 19.44 -0.11 -17.87
C ARG A 45 20.89 -0.28 -18.35
N LYS A 46 21.74 0.73 -18.12
CA LYS A 46 23.13 0.75 -18.57
C LYS A 46 24.12 0.18 -17.54
N LEU A 47 23.64 -0.20 -16.35
CA LEU A 47 24.49 -0.81 -15.33
C LEU A 47 25.06 -2.12 -15.88
N SER A 48 26.38 -2.22 -15.87
CA SER A 48 27.12 -3.37 -16.40
C SER A 48 27.88 -4.11 -15.31
N ASP A 49 28.16 -3.44 -14.18
CA ASP A 49 28.77 -4.07 -13.01
C ASP A 49 27.76 -5.00 -12.30
N PRO A 50 28.04 -6.31 -12.20
CA PRO A 50 27.21 -7.25 -11.46
C PRO A 50 26.90 -6.84 -10.02
N ALA A 51 27.82 -6.16 -9.33
CA ALA A 51 27.63 -5.71 -7.96
C ALA A 51 26.61 -4.58 -7.88
N GLU A 52 26.69 -3.59 -8.76
CA GLU A 52 25.72 -2.49 -8.87
C GLU A 52 24.34 -3.00 -9.26
N VAL A 53 24.26 -3.96 -10.19
CA VAL A 53 22.97 -4.57 -10.59
C VAL A 53 22.34 -5.32 -9.41
N ALA A 54 23.14 -6.06 -8.63
CA ALA A 54 22.66 -6.75 -7.44
C ALA A 54 22.17 -5.76 -6.36
N ALA A 55 22.89 -4.67 -6.14
CA ALA A 55 22.51 -3.62 -5.20
C ALA A 55 21.21 -2.92 -5.61
N ALA A 56 21.10 -2.50 -6.88
CA ALA A 56 19.90 -1.87 -7.42
C ALA A 56 18.68 -2.80 -7.35
N PHE A 57 18.87 -4.10 -7.56
CA PHE A 57 17.82 -5.09 -7.45
C PHE A 57 17.37 -5.32 -5.99
N ALA A 58 18.30 -5.32 -5.04
CA ALA A 58 17.99 -5.40 -3.62
C ALA A 58 17.21 -4.16 -3.14
N ASP A 59 17.62 -2.97 -3.57
CA ASP A 59 16.89 -1.73 -3.31
C ASP A 59 15.47 -1.77 -3.88
N GLY A 60 15.31 -2.18 -5.14
CA GLY A 60 13.99 -2.34 -5.75
C GLY A 60 13.08 -3.35 -5.02
N LYS A 61 13.64 -4.45 -4.47
CA LYS A 61 12.90 -5.38 -3.62
C LYS A 61 12.45 -4.73 -2.30
N SER A 62 13.31 -3.93 -1.68
CA SER A 62 12.98 -3.17 -0.47
C SER A 62 11.83 -2.20 -0.72
N GLN A 63 11.92 -1.42 -1.81
CA GLN A 63 10.89 -0.48 -2.23
C GLN A 63 9.55 -1.18 -2.53
N LEU A 64 9.58 -2.36 -3.18
CA LEU A 64 8.37 -3.17 -3.36
C LEU A 64 7.72 -3.55 -2.04
N GLY A 65 8.51 -3.91 -1.02
CA GLY A 65 8.00 -4.22 0.32
C GLY A 65 7.32 -3.02 0.97
N VAL A 66 7.90 -1.83 0.85
CA VAL A 66 7.30 -0.58 1.34
C VAL A 66 6.00 -0.27 0.59
N ALA A 67 6.04 -0.30 -0.75
CA ALA A 67 4.88 0.00 -1.58
C ALA A 67 3.71 -0.94 -1.26
N LYS A 68 3.96 -2.25 -1.07
CA LYS A 68 2.92 -3.21 -0.70
C LYS A 68 2.27 -2.91 0.64
N ARG A 69 3.06 -2.49 1.64
CA ARG A 69 2.52 -2.10 2.95
C ARG A 69 1.67 -0.84 2.88
N GLN A 70 2.06 0.11 2.03
CA GLN A 70 1.34 1.38 1.85
C GLN A 70 0.13 1.25 0.92
N ALA A 71 0.14 0.29 0.00
CA ALA A 71 -0.95 0.01 -0.91
C ALA A 71 -2.09 -0.80 -0.26
N VAL A 72 -1.93 -1.25 1.00
CA VAL A 72 -3.01 -1.90 1.76
C VAL A 72 -4.22 -0.97 1.73
N PRO A 73 -5.34 -1.41 1.12
CA PRO A 73 -6.52 -0.57 1.03
C PRO A 73 -6.97 -0.15 2.43
N LEU A 74 -7.12 1.17 2.63
CA LEU A 74 -7.73 1.75 3.82
C LEU A 74 -9.14 1.19 4.09
N ALA A 75 -9.74 0.43 3.17
CA ALA A 75 -10.98 -0.31 3.36
C ALA A 75 -11.01 -1.14 4.66
N ILE A 76 -9.87 -1.76 5.05
CA ILE A 76 -9.76 -2.50 6.32
C ILE A 76 -9.96 -1.57 7.54
N TYR A 77 -9.52 -0.31 7.44
CA TYR A 77 -9.74 0.69 8.48
C TYR A 77 -11.11 1.39 8.35
N GLN A 78 -11.66 1.52 7.15
CA GLN A 78 -12.96 2.15 6.96
C GLN A 78 -14.11 1.32 7.53
N ASP A 79 -14.03 0.00 7.49
CA ASP A 79 -15.04 -0.86 8.12
C ASP A 79 -14.95 -0.84 9.65
N SER A 80 -13.74 -0.85 10.23
CA SER A 80 -13.59 -0.70 11.69
C SER A 80 -14.06 0.67 12.20
N MET A 81 -13.86 1.73 11.42
CA MET A 81 -14.37 3.07 11.76
C MET A 81 -15.90 3.19 11.64
N LYS A 82 -16.55 2.41 10.76
CA LYS A 82 -18.02 2.36 10.69
C LYS A 82 -18.61 1.63 11.90
N GLU A 83 -18.01 0.53 12.33
CA GLU A 83 -18.45 -0.19 13.54
C GLU A 83 -18.37 0.70 14.78
N ILE A 84 -17.29 1.47 14.94
CA ILE A 84 -17.13 2.41 16.06
C ILE A 84 -18.22 3.49 16.05
N LYS A 85 -18.49 4.12 14.90
CA LYS A 85 -19.58 5.11 14.79
C LYS A 85 -20.96 4.53 15.08
N ASN A 86 -21.22 3.31 14.62
CA ASN A 86 -22.51 2.65 14.85
C ASN A 86 -22.69 2.29 16.34
N MET A 87 -21.64 1.82 17.01
CA MET A 87 -21.67 1.55 18.46
C MET A 87 -21.92 2.82 19.29
N GLU A 88 -21.30 3.95 18.92
CA GLU A 88 -21.54 5.24 19.58
C GLU A 88 -23.01 5.68 19.41
N ILE A 89 -23.54 5.61 18.18
CA ILE A 89 -24.94 5.98 17.88
C ILE A 89 -25.93 5.09 18.65
N ASP A 90 -25.69 3.78 18.71
CA ASP A 90 -26.54 2.85 19.45
C ASP A 90 -26.49 3.08 20.97
N ALA A 91 -25.33 3.47 21.50
CA ALA A 91 -25.18 3.85 22.91
C ALA A 91 -25.91 5.15 23.28
N PHE A 92 -25.97 6.12 22.37
CA PHE A 92 -26.78 7.33 22.53
C PHE A 92 -28.28 7.02 22.45
N ARG A 93 -28.70 6.22 21.46
CA ARG A 93 -30.09 5.79 21.31
C ARG A 93 -30.61 5.04 22.54
N GLN A 94 -29.80 4.16 23.12
CA GLN A 94 -30.17 3.41 24.33
C GLN A 94 -30.25 4.31 25.59
N LYS A 95 -29.49 5.41 25.65
CA LYS A 95 -29.60 6.42 26.72
C LYS A 95 -30.90 7.23 26.61
N ASP A 96 -31.26 7.64 25.40
CA ASP A 96 -32.47 8.43 25.16
C ASP A 96 -33.74 7.60 25.43
N ASP A 97 -33.77 6.33 25.01
CA ASP A 97 -34.88 5.41 25.30
C ASP A 97 -35.06 5.16 26.81
N ARG A 98 -33.97 5.12 27.59
CA ARG A 98 -34.03 5.00 29.06
C ARG A 98 -34.50 6.28 29.75
N MET A 99 -34.18 7.45 29.20
CA MET A 99 -34.66 8.73 29.72
C MET A 99 -36.15 8.94 29.44
N ILE A 100 -36.65 8.50 28.28
CA ILE A 100 -38.08 8.55 27.95
C ILE A 100 -38.91 7.64 28.87
N LEU A 101 -38.39 6.47 29.23
CA LEU A 101 -39.04 5.55 30.18
C LEU A 101 -39.09 6.10 31.62
N LEU A 102 -38.12 6.92 32.04
CA LEU A 102 -38.11 7.54 33.36
C LEU A 102 -39.02 8.77 33.47
N ALA A 103 -39.32 9.45 32.36
CA ALA A 103 -40.24 10.59 32.30
C ALA A 103 -41.73 10.18 32.23
N SER A 104 -42.04 8.88 32.30
CA SER A 104 -43.40 8.33 32.14
C SER A 104 -44.03 7.86 33.46
N PHE A 105 -43.53 8.31 34.62
CA PHE A 105 -44.10 8.07 35.95
C PHE A 105 -44.45 9.37 36.67
#